data_AF-A0A2M9M031-F1
#
_entry.id   AF-A0A2M9M031-F1
#
_cell.length_a   1.000
_cell.length_b   1.000
_cell.length_c   1.000
_cell.angle_alpha   90.00
_cell.angle_beta   90.00
_cell.angle_gamma   90.00
#
_symmetry.space_group_name_H-M   'P 1'
#
loop_
_entity.id
_entity.type
_entity.pdbx_description
1 polymer ?
#
loop_
_entity_poly.entity_id
_entity_poly.type
_entity_poly.pdbx_seq_one_letter_code
_entity_poly.pdbx_strand_id
1 'polypeptide(L)'
;MAAGAAFGSDSDVLRTQGGAFKELGVQFGESTKTLKDALGEAEKDWGNDIIGKVADFYTPIRDGIVESMEHLAKDLGEMGGNLEAMAANYDKVEEQNTSDLHVVSANRPNLAV
;
A
#
# COMPACT_ATOMS: atom_id res chain seq x y z
N MET A 1 27.35 -6.02 -18.66
CA MET A 1 25.92 -5.66 -18.59
C MET A 1 25.37 -6.28 -17.32
N ALA A 2 25.24 -5.52 -16.24
CA ALA A 2 24.73 -6.03 -14.95
C ALA A 2 23.88 -5.00 -14.19
N ALA A 3 23.86 -3.73 -14.61
CA ALA A 3 23.07 -2.70 -13.96
C ALA A 3 21.57 -2.80 -14.31
N GLY A 4 21.19 -2.95 -15.59
CA GLY A 4 19.77 -3.00 -15.99
C GLY A 4 19.00 -4.22 -15.44
N ALA A 5 19.65 -5.38 -15.33
CA ALA A 5 19.02 -6.58 -14.77
C ALA A 5 18.69 -6.45 -13.27
N ALA A 6 19.49 -5.69 -12.51
CA ALA A 6 19.23 -5.44 -11.09
C ALA A 6 18.06 -4.47 -10.89
N PHE A 7 18.01 -3.38 -11.66
CA PHE A 7 16.92 -2.39 -11.55
C PHE A 7 15.57 -2.94 -12.03
N GLY A 8 15.52 -3.73 -13.09
CA GLY A 8 14.29 -4.42 -13.51
C GLY A 8 13.78 -5.40 -12.43
N SER A 9 14.69 -6.14 -11.79
CA SER A 9 14.31 -7.02 -10.67
C SER A 9 13.78 -6.26 -9.46
N ASP A 10 14.31 -5.06 -9.17
CA ASP A 10 13.84 -4.22 -8.08
C ASP A 10 12.46 -3.62 -8.40
N SER A 11 12.21 -3.20 -9.64
CA SER A 11 10.90 -2.70 -10.10
C SER A 11 9.81 -3.78 -10.00
N ASP A 12 10.11 -5.01 -10.40
CA ASP A 12 9.18 -6.13 -10.31
C ASP A 12 8.85 -6.50 -8.86
N VAL A 13 9.85 -6.45 -7.96
CA VAL A 13 9.64 -6.64 -6.52
C VAL A 13 8.74 -5.54 -5.97
N LEU A 14 9.00 -4.27 -6.29
CA LEU A 14 8.19 -3.13 -5.85
C LEU A 14 6.74 -3.22 -6.34
N ARG A 15 6.54 -3.64 -7.59
CA ARG A 15 5.20 -3.86 -8.17
C ARG A 15 4.46 -5.00 -7.48
N THR A 16 5.16 -6.11 -7.22
CA THR A 16 4.59 -7.27 -6.51
C THR A 16 4.20 -6.91 -5.08
N GLN A 17 5.09 -6.25 -4.35
CA GLN A 17 4.82 -5.79 -2.98
C GLN A 17 3.70 -4.74 -2.97
N GLY A 18 3.69 -3.82 -3.93
CA GLY A 18 2.64 -2.81 -4.08
C GLY A 18 1.25 -3.44 -4.23
N GLY A 19 1.14 -4.45 -5.10
CA GLY A 19 -0.09 -5.23 -5.25
C GLY A 19 -0.50 -5.95 -3.95
N ALA A 20 0.44 -6.58 -3.26
CA ALA A 20 0.18 -7.27 -2.00
C ALA A 20 -0.32 -6.32 -0.90
N PHE A 21 0.28 -5.13 -0.76
CA PHE A 21 -0.17 -4.13 0.22
C PHE A 21 -1.55 -3.57 -0.09
N LYS A 22 -1.88 -3.36 -1.37
CA LYS A 22 -3.24 -2.98 -1.79
C LYS A 22 -4.26 -4.06 -1.46
N GLU A 23 -3.94 -5.32 -1.78
CA GLU A 23 -4.82 -6.45 -1.48
C GLU A 23 -5.03 -6.60 0.04
N LEU A 24 -3.96 -6.50 0.83
CA LEU A 24 -4.03 -6.50 2.29
C LEU A 24 -4.89 -5.35 2.81
N GLY A 25 -4.73 -4.13 2.28
CA GLY A 25 -5.56 -2.98 2.65
C GLY A 25 -7.05 -3.22 2.37
N VAL A 26 -7.40 -3.82 1.23
CA VAL A 26 -8.78 -4.19 0.88
C VAL A 26 -9.32 -5.25 1.84
N GLN A 27 -8.63 -6.38 1.99
CA GLN A 27 -9.07 -7.50 2.84
C GLN A 27 -9.20 -7.09 4.31
N PHE A 28 -8.24 -6.30 4.82
CA PHE A 28 -8.27 -5.78 6.18
C PHE A 28 -9.42 -4.79 6.38
N GLY A 29 -9.66 -3.90 5.41
CA GLY A 29 -10.79 -2.98 5.42
C GLY A 29 -12.15 -3.68 5.39
N GLU A 30 -12.29 -4.73 4.58
CA GLU A 30 -13.49 -5.57 4.56
C GLU A 30 -13.71 -6.28 5.90
N SER A 31 -12.67 -6.89 6.45
CA SER A 31 -12.72 -7.54 7.77
C SER A 31 -13.09 -6.56 8.89
N THR A 32 -12.59 -5.32 8.81
CA THR A 32 -12.91 -4.25 9.76
C THR A 32 -14.39 -3.88 9.68
N LYS A 33 -14.95 -3.77 8.47
CA LYS A 33 -16.40 -3.51 8.29
C LYS A 33 -17.24 -4.66 8.85
N THR A 34 -16.87 -5.91 8.56
CA THR A 34 -17.56 -7.07 9.12
C THR A 34 -17.51 -7.08 10.66
N LEU A 35 -16.36 -6.73 11.25
CA LEU A 35 -16.24 -6.60 12.70
C LEU A 35 -17.16 -5.50 13.24
N LYS A 36 -17.16 -4.32 12.62
CA LYS A 36 -18.02 -3.20 12.99
C LYS A 36 -19.50 -3.58 12.97
N ASP A 37 -19.92 -4.26 11.91
CA ASP A 37 -21.31 -4.71 11.75
C ASP A 37 -21.69 -5.74 12.81
N ALA A 38 -20.81 -6.72 13.08
CA ALA A 38 -21.03 -7.74 14.10
C ALA A 38 -21.09 -7.16 15.52
N LEU A 39 -20.24 -6.18 15.83
CA LEU A 39 -20.28 -5.44 17.10
C LEU A 39 -21.60 -4.65 17.21
N GLY A 40 -21.98 -3.93 16.17
CA GLY A 40 -23.25 -3.21 16.13
C GLY A 40 -24.47 -4.11 16.27
N GLU A 41 -24.43 -5.35 15.76
CA GLU A 41 -25.49 -6.32 15.96
C GLU A 41 -25.52 -6.86 17.40
N ALA A 42 -24.38 -7.24 17.95
CA ALA A 42 -24.26 -7.76 19.31
C ALA A 42 -24.70 -6.74 20.38
N GLU A 43 -24.56 -5.45 20.09
CA GLU A 43 -24.86 -4.35 20.99
C GLU A 43 -26.34 -3.94 21.03
N LYS A 44 -27.16 -4.36 20.06
CA LYS A 44 -28.59 -3.99 19.98
C LYS A 44 -29.38 -4.38 21.24
N ASP A 45 -28.97 -5.45 21.91
CA ASP A 45 -29.70 -6.02 23.05
C ASP A 45 -29.12 -5.60 24.42
N TRP A 46 -28.16 -4.67 24.46
CA TRP A 46 -27.44 -4.34 25.70
C TRP A 46 -28.31 -3.64 26.76
N GLY A 47 -29.48 -3.12 26.39
CA GLY A 47 -30.44 -2.53 27.32
C GLY A 47 -29.89 -1.33 28.10
N ASN A 48 -30.61 -0.89 29.14
CA ASN A 48 -30.27 0.29 29.94
C ASN A 48 -29.82 -0.05 31.38
N ASP A 49 -29.51 -1.32 31.64
CA ASP A 49 -29.04 -1.84 32.93
C ASP A 49 -27.53 -1.55 33.15
N ILE A 50 -26.86 -2.22 34.09
CA ILE A 50 -25.40 -2.04 34.35
C ILE A 50 -24.56 -2.08 33.06
N ILE A 51 -24.99 -2.83 32.04
CA ILE A 51 -24.36 -2.87 30.72
C ILE A 51 -24.46 -1.52 29.98
N GLY A 52 -25.54 -0.74 30.14
CA GLY A 52 -25.66 0.60 29.56
C GLY A 52 -24.62 1.59 30.12
N LYS A 53 -24.35 1.55 31.43
CA LYS A 53 -23.27 2.37 32.03
C LYS A 53 -21.88 1.93 31.56
N VAL A 54 -21.68 0.64 31.29
CA VAL A 54 -20.43 0.14 30.70
C VAL A 54 -20.33 0.57 29.24
N ALA A 55 -21.45 0.59 28.51
CA ALA A 55 -21.52 1.05 27.12
C ALA A 55 -21.07 2.50 26.96
N ASP A 56 -21.39 3.40 27.90
CA ASP A 56 -20.92 4.79 27.88
C ASP A 56 -19.38 4.92 27.84
N PHE A 57 -18.66 4.01 28.51
CA PHE A 57 -17.19 3.97 28.48
C PHE A 57 -16.65 3.15 27.32
N TYR A 58 -17.31 2.04 26.98
CA TYR A 58 -16.86 1.09 25.97
C TYR A 58 -17.04 1.63 24.54
N THR A 59 -18.19 2.23 24.23
CA THR A 59 -18.55 2.70 22.89
C THR A 59 -17.50 3.61 22.26
N PRO A 60 -17.02 4.69 22.93
CA PRO A 60 -16.01 5.56 22.34
C PRO A 60 -14.66 4.86 22.13
N ILE A 61 -14.31 3.90 22.99
CA ILE A 61 -13.07 3.11 22.83
C ILE A 61 -13.18 2.19 21.62
N ARG A 62 -14.30 1.46 21.51
CA ARG A 62 -14.60 0.60 20.37
C ARG A 62 -14.59 1.40 19.07
N ASP A 63 -15.28 2.53 19.03
CA ASP A 63 -15.36 3.39 17.84
C ASP A 63 -13.96 3.88 17.43
N GLY A 64 -13.15 4.31 18.40
CA GLY A 64 -11.76 4.69 18.13
C GLY A 64 -10.91 3.54 17.57
N ILE A 65 -11.11 2.31 18.05
CA ILE A 65 -10.43 1.12 17.50
C ILE A 65 -10.88 0.84 16.07
N VAL A 66 -12.18 0.84 15.80
CA VAL A 66 -12.72 0.61 14.45
C VAL A 66 -12.25 1.69 13.48
N GLU A 67 -12.29 2.97 13.86
CA GLU A 67 -11.77 4.07 13.07
C GLU A 67 -10.26 3.92 12.80
N SER A 68 -9.48 3.54 13.82
CA SER A 68 -8.04 3.26 13.65
C SER A 68 -7.78 2.12 12.67
N MET A 69 -8.62 1.08 12.68
CA MET A 69 -8.53 -0.03 11.73
C MET A 69 -8.92 0.40 10.30
N GLU A 70 -9.95 1.24 10.14
CA GLU A 70 -10.32 1.82 8.83
C GLU A 70 -9.18 2.69 8.27
N HIS A 71 -8.51 3.49 9.11
CA HIS A 71 -7.32 4.25 8.73
C HIS A 71 -6.15 3.34 8.33
N LEU A 72 -5.86 2.31 9.13
CA LEU A 72 -4.79 1.36 8.81
C LEU A 72 -5.03 0.66 7.46
N ALA A 73 -6.28 0.28 7.16
CA ALA A 73 -6.64 -0.28 5.85
C ALA A 73 -6.30 0.67 4.69
N LYS A 74 -6.60 1.98 4.87
CA LYS A 74 -6.29 3.02 3.89
C LYS A 74 -4.78 3.20 3.72
N ASP A 75 -4.04 3.27 4.82
CA ASP A 75 -2.59 3.45 4.82
C ASP A 75 -1.88 2.28 4.12
N LEU A 76 -2.35 1.04 4.31
CA LEU A 76 -1.86 -0.14 3.58
C LEU A 76 -2.07 0.01 2.07
N GLY A 77 -3.26 0.46 1.65
CA GLY A 77 -3.55 0.74 0.24
C GLY A 77 -2.66 1.85 -0.35
N GLU A 78 -2.44 2.93 0.40
CA GLU A 78 -1.56 4.04 0.01
C GLU A 78 -0.10 3.60 -0.10
N MET A 79 0.40 2.82 0.86
CA MET A 79 1.73 2.20 0.80
C MET A 79 1.88 1.37 -0.48
N GLY A 80 0.87 0.54 -0.80
CA GLY A 80 0.89 -0.25 -2.02
C GLY A 80 0.93 0.60 -3.30
N GLY A 81 0.14 1.68 -3.34
CA GLY A 81 0.18 2.65 -4.44
C GLY A 81 1.52 3.37 -4.59
N ASN A 82 2.16 3.73 -3.47
CA ASN A 82 3.46 4.37 -3.47
C ASN A 82 4.57 3.44 -3.99
N LEU A 83 4.52 2.14 -3.64
CA LEU A 83 5.48 1.15 -4.14
C LEU A 83 5.35 0.94 -5.66
N GLU A 84 4.13 0.86 -6.18
CA GLU A 84 3.91 0.79 -7.64
C GLU A 84 4.39 2.08 -8.35
N ALA A 85 4.16 3.24 -7.75
CA ALA A 85 4.66 4.51 -8.29
C ALA A 85 6.20 4.54 -8.30
N MET A 86 6.85 3.99 -7.27
CA MET A 86 8.31 3.82 -7.27
C MET A 86 8.77 2.88 -8.38
N ALA A 87 8.12 1.73 -8.58
CA ALA A 87 8.43 0.81 -9.67
C ALA A 87 8.36 1.51 -11.05
N ALA A 88 7.28 2.25 -11.30
CA ALA A 88 7.11 3.00 -12.54
C ALA A 88 8.19 4.08 -12.74
N ASN A 89 8.64 4.71 -11.66
CA ASN A 89 9.74 5.67 -11.71
C ASN A 89 11.08 4.99 -12.04
N TYR A 90 11.36 3.80 -11.49
CA TYR A 90 12.56 3.02 -11.83
C TYR A 90 12.58 2.65 -13.32
N ASP A 91 11.46 2.13 -13.85
CA ASP A 91 11.34 1.76 -15.27
C ASP A 91 11.60 2.96 -16.19
N LYS A 92 11.03 4.13 -15.84
CA LYS A 92 11.22 5.37 -16.60
C LYS A 92 12.67 5.85 -16.58
N VAL A 93 13.34 5.78 -15.43
CA VAL A 93 14.74 6.17 -15.30
C VAL A 93 15.64 5.22 -16.09
N GLU A 94 15.33 3.93 -16.14
CA GLU A 94 16.08 2.96 -16.96
C GLU A 94 15.92 3.24 -18.47
N GLU A 95 14.71 3.52 -18.93
CA GLU A 95 14.45 3.86 -20.33
C GLU A 95 15.20 5.13 -20.76
N GLN A 96 15.19 6.15 -19.91
CA GLN A 96 15.94 7.39 -20.13
C GLN A 96 17.45 7.15 -20.17
N ASN A 97 18.00 6.45 -19.18
CA ASN A 97 19.43 6.14 -19.14
C ASN A 97 19.88 5.33 -20.35
N THR A 98 19.08 4.35 -20.78
CA THR A 98 19.38 3.53 -21.96
C THR A 98 19.38 4.40 -23.22
N SER A 99 18.40 5.29 -23.36
CA SER A 99 18.32 6.23 -24.48
C SER A 99 19.51 7.19 -24.53
N ASP A 100 19.88 7.78 -23.39
CA ASP A 100 21.03 8.68 -23.27
C ASP A 100 22.36 7.98 -23.58
N LEU A 101 22.54 6.76 -23.08
CA LEU A 101 23.71 5.94 -23.41
C LEU A 101 23.77 5.62 -24.91
N HIS A 102 22.64 5.33 -25.55
CA HIS A 102 22.60 5.13 -27.00
C HIS A 102 23.01 6.39 -27.75
N VAL A 103 22.51 7.57 -27.38
CA VAL A 103 22.90 8.85 -27.99
C VAL A 103 24.39 9.13 -27.81
N VAL A 104 24.93 8.96 -26.60
CA VAL A 104 26.36 9.16 -26.31
C VAL A 104 27.21 8.15 -27.08
N SER A 105 26.79 6.89 -27.19
CA SER A 105 27.52 5.86 -27.94
C SER A 105 27.55 6.14 -29.44
N ALA A 106 26.44 6.65 -30.00
CA ALA A 106 26.32 7.04 -31.40
C ALA A 106 27.17 8.27 -31.74
N ASN A 107 27.40 9.16 -30.76
CA ASN A 107 28.21 10.37 -30.91
C ASN A 107 29.68 10.20 -30.50
N ARG A 108 30.17 8.98 -30.24
CA ARG A 108 31.60 8.77 -29.96
C ARG A 108 32.44 9.15 -31.19
N PRO A 109 33.38 10.10 -31.10
CA PRO A 109 34.31 10.37 -32.19
C PRO A 109 35.10 9.09 -32.49
N ASN A 110 35.26 8.78 -33.78
CA ASN A 110 36.06 7.65 -34.23
C ASN A 110 37.53 7.88 -33.85
N LEU A 111 37.93 7.46 -32.65
CA LEU A 111 39.33 7.44 -32.22
C LEU A 111 40.02 6.22 -32.84
N ALA A 112 40.11 6.22 -34.17
CA ALA A 112 41.01 5.35 -34.90
C ALA A 112 42.43 5.92 -34.75
N VAL A 113 43.24 5.25 -33.91
CA VAL A 113 44.71 5.29 -33.95
C VAL A 113 45.18 4.26 -34.97
#